data_AF-S4RVT0-F1
#
_entry.id   AF-S4RVT0-F1
#
_cell.length_a   1.000
_cell.length_b   1.000
_cell.length_c   1.000
_cell.angle_alpha   90.00
_cell.angle_beta   90.00
_cell.angle_gamma   90.00
#
_symmetry.space_group_name_H-M   'P 1'
#
loop_
_entity.id
_entity.type
_entity.pdbx_description
1 polymer ?
#
loop_
_entity_poly.entity_id
_entity_poly.type
_entity_poly.pdbx_seq_one_letter_code
_entity_poly.pdbx_strand_id
1 'polypeptide(L)'
;LQTGGEMYYSDMYANAVVPSDIKSSPCLWGEGMGGAMFWKELIGVSRALGFSRPYLVTASHITITNADTCKKLGASSPLRYASGTYRMFKLPSEGTPPGPGSRVTYLGSAPNCGDTLAFDHQHTFPRGEPVAVDAELATVIRTSRLAPHFSVELGE
;
A
#
# COMPACT_ATOMS: atom_id res chain seq x y z
N LEU A 1 0.39 -6.99 -14.69
CA LEU A 1 1.83 -6.66 -14.48
C LEU A 1 2.63 -7.95 -14.54
N GLN A 2 3.86 -7.89 -15.05
CA GLN A 2 4.80 -9.02 -14.95
C GLN A 2 5.20 -9.24 -13.48
N THR A 3 5.74 -10.41 -13.15
CA THR A 3 6.31 -10.71 -11.82
C THR A 3 7.33 -9.64 -11.42
N GLY A 4 7.26 -9.17 -10.17
CA GLY A 4 8.10 -8.07 -9.68
C GLY A 4 7.61 -6.67 -10.07
N GLY A 5 6.62 -6.58 -10.97
CA GLY A 5 6.02 -5.32 -11.37
C GLY A 5 5.30 -4.63 -10.21
N GLU A 6 5.45 -3.31 -10.12
CA GLU A 6 4.85 -2.47 -9.10
C GLU A 6 3.58 -1.80 -9.62
N MET A 7 2.51 -1.84 -8.84
CA MET A 7 1.36 -0.95 -8.94
C MET A 7 1.53 0.14 -7.88
N TYR A 8 1.78 1.38 -8.32
CA TYR A 8 1.94 2.55 -7.47
C TYR A 8 0.83 3.56 -7.80
N TYR A 9 -0.05 3.84 -6.85
CA TYR A 9 -1.25 4.64 -7.10
C TYR A 9 -1.76 5.30 -5.82
N SER A 10 -2.62 6.31 -5.99
CA SER A 10 -3.34 6.98 -4.91
C SER A 10 -4.83 6.81 -5.11
N ASP A 11 -5.56 6.54 -4.03
CA ASP A 11 -7.02 6.41 -4.06
C ASP A 11 -7.66 6.81 -2.72
N MET A 12 -8.98 6.97 -2.71
CA MET A 12 -9.79 7.27 -1.53
C MET A 12 -10.23 5.98 -0.84
N TYR A 13 -10.01 5.90 0.47
CA TYR A 13 -10.44 4.79 1.31
C TYR A 13 -11.29 5.26 2.47
N ALA A 14 -12.28 4.45 2.83
CA ALA A 14 -13.13 4.66 4.00
C ALA A 14 -12.57 3.95 5.23
N ASN A 15 -12.87 4.47 6.42
CA ASN A 15 -12.54 3.85 7.71
C ASN A 15 -13.41 2.63 8.07
N ALA A 16 -14.51 2.42 7.36
CA ALA A 16 -15.43 1.30 7.52
C ALA A 16 -16.08 0.96 6.17
N VAL A 17 -16.82 -0.15 6.10
CA VAL A 17 -17.59 -0.52 4.90
C VAL A 17 -18.63 0.56 4.62
N VAL A 18 -18.60 1.11 3.40
CA VAL A 18 -19.57 2.12 2.98
C VAL A 18 -20.98 1.50 2.91
N PRO A 19 -21.96 2.04 3.67
CA PRO A 19 -23.35 1.60 3.66
C PRO A 19 -24.02 1.69 2.28
N SER A 20 -25.03 0.87 2.04
CA SER A 20 -25.70 0.76 0.73
C SER A 20 -26.41 2.04 0.29
N ASP A 21 -27.02 2.77 1.21
CA ASP A 21 -27.65 4.07 0.98
C ASP A 21 -26.63 5.12 0.48
N ILE A 22 -25.41 5.10 1.01
CA ILE A 22 -24.33 5.97 0.54
C ILE A 22 -23.82 5.51 -0.85
N LYS A 23 -23.64 4.20 -1.05
CA LYS A 23 -23.24 3.62 -2.35
C LYS A 23 -24.21 3.96 -3.47
N SER A 24 -25.52 3.94 -3.18
CA SER A 24 -26.56 4.21 -4.16
C SER A 24 -26.81 5.69 -4.45
N SER A 25 -26.19 6.61 -3.69
CA SER A 25 -26.31 8.05 -3.92
C SER A 25 -25.47 8.47 -5.14
N PRO A 26 -26.07 8.89 -6.27
CA PRO A 26 -25.31 9.26 -7.47
C PRO A 26 -24.36 10.44 -7.22
N CYS A 27 -24.76 11.35 -6.34
CA CYS A 27 -23.95 12.48 -5.92
C CYS A 27 -22.71 12.02 -5.14
N LEU A 28 -22.86 11.19 -4.11
CA LEU A 28 -21.70 10.72 -3.33
C LEU A 28 -20.82 9.75 -4.12
N TRP A 29 -21.41 9.01 -5.07
CA TRP A 29 -20.66 8.18 -6.02
C TRP A 29 -19.80 9.03 -6.95
N GLY A 30 -20.35 10.12 -7.51
CA GLY A 30 -19.62 11.06 -8.36
C GLY A 30 -18.44 11.72 -7.66
N GLU A 31 -18.54 11.91 -6.34
CA GLU A 31 -17.45 12.42 -5.48
C GLU A 31 -16.47 11.33 -5.02
N GLY A 32 -16.61 10.07 -5.48
CA GLY A 32 -15.79 8.92 -5.10
C GLY A 32 -16.10 8.33 -3.71
N MET A 33 -16.77 9.07 -2.83
CA MET A 33 -17.10 8.65 -1.46
C MET A 33 -18.02 7.42 -1.40
N GLY A 34 -18.95 7.32 -2.35
CA GLY A 34 -19.85 6.17 -2.49
C GLY A 34 -19.14 4.91 -2.95
N GLY A 35 -18.07 5.06 -3.75
CA GLY A 35 -17.26 3.95 -4.27
C GLY A 35 -16.07 3.56 -3.40
N ALA A 36 -15.75 4.34 -2.37
CA ALA A 36 -14.56 4.12 -1.55
C ALA A 36 -14.58 2.75 -0.87
N MET A 37 -13.47 2.03 -0.99
CA MET A 37 -13.29 0.74 -0.34
C MET A 37 -12.98 0.93 1.16
N PHE A 38 -13.42 0.01 2.01
CA PHE A 38 -12.90 -0.06 3.37
C PHE A 38 -11.42 -0.45 3.31
N TRP A 39 -10.52 0.38 3.86
CA TRP A 39 -9.08 0.20 3.68
C TRP A 39 -8.55 -1.20 4.06
N LYS A 40 -9.16 -1.91 5.02
CA LYS A 40 -8.71 -3.27 5.39
C LYS A 40 -9.03 -4.31 4.33
N GLU A 41 -10.08 -4.11 3.54
CA GLU A 41 -10.46 -5.03 2.47
C GLU A 41 -9.41 -5.05 1.36
N LEU A 42 -8.68 -3.94 1.18
CA LEU A 42 -7.59 -3.86 0.21
C LEU A 42 -6.58 -4.99 0.41
N ILE A 43 -6.21 -5.31 1.65
CA ILE A 43 -5.25 -6.38 1.97
C ILE A 43 -5.72 -7.73 1.41
N GLY A 44 -7.02 -8.03 1.55
CA GLY A 44 -7.61 -9.27 1.05
C GLY A 44 -7.67 -9.29 -0.48
N VAL A 45 -8.11 -8.18 -1.09
CA VAL A 45 -8.19 -8.03 -2.55
C VAL A 45 -6.83 -8.16 -3.20
N SER A 46 -5.81 -7.49 -2.68
CA SER A 46 -4.43 -7.56 -3.20
C SER A 46 -3.92 -9.00 -3.21
N ARG A 47 -4.08 -9.72 -2.10
CA ARG A 47 -3.65 -11.11 -1.99
C ARG A 47 -4.39 -12.04 -2.95
N ALA A 48 -5.72 -11.88 -3.08
CA ALA A 48 -6.52 -12.68 -4.00
C ALA A 48 -6.09 -12.50 -5.47
N LEU A 49 -5.59 -11.32 -5.82
CA LEU A 49 -5.06 -11.00 -7.15
C LEU A 49 -3.57 -11.37 -7.33
N GLY A 50 -2.96 -11.97 -6.31
CA GLY A 50 -1.55 -12.37 -6.28
C GLY A 50 -0.57 -11.20 -6.21
N PHE A 51 -0.96 -10.11 -5.57
CA PHE A 51 -0.07 -9.02 -5.17
C PHE A 51 0.39 -9.20 -3.72
N SER A 52 1.48 -8.53 -3.36
CA SER A 52 1.88 -8.32 -1.98
C SER A 52 0.77 -7.61 -1.19
N ARG A 53 0.91 -7.56 0.13
CA ARG A 53 0.15 -6.60 0.93
C ARG A 53 0.39 -5.18 0.39
N PRO A 54 -0.60 -4.28 0.53
CA PRO A 54 -0.42 -2.87 0.21
C PRO A 54 0.55 -2.22 1.20
N TYR A 55 1.58 -1.57 0.66
CA TYR A 55 2.53 -0.77 1.44
C TYR A 55 2.13 0.70 1.33
N LEU A 56 1.69 1.28 2.44
CA LEU A 56 1.22 2.68 2.49
C LEU A 56 2.41 3.63 2.46
N VAL A 57 2.54 4.43 1.40
CA VAL A 57 3.65 5.37 1.20
C VAL A 57 3.34 6.70 1.87
N THR A 58 2.18 7.28 1.57
CA THR A 58 1.69 8.51 2.20
C THR A 58 0.19 8.44 2.37
N ALA A 59 -0.34 9.11 3.40
CA ALA A 59 -1.77 9.27 3.59
C ALA A 59 -2.10 10.69 4.06
N SER A 60 -3.30 11.15 3.72
CA SER A 60 -3.88 12.36 4.28
C SER A 60 -5.38 12.17 4.53
N HIS A 61 -5.87 12.78 5.60
CA HIS A 61 -7.30 12.78 5.89
C HIS A 61 -8.04 13.68 4.89
N ILE A 62 -9.21 13.24 4.43
CA ILE A 62 -10.07 14.03 3.56
C ILE A 62 -11.09 14.75 4.45
N THR A 63 -10.96 16.07 4.49
CA THR A 63 -11.92 16.94 5.19
C THR A 63 -13.06 17.29 4.24
N ILE A 64 -14.27 16.93 4.63
CA ILE A 64 -15.49 17.22 3.87
C ILE A 64 -16.06 18.52 4.39
N THR A 65 -16.04 19.56 3.56
CA THR A 65 -16.47 20.91 3.94
C THR A 65 -17.83 21.29 3.34
N ASN A 66 -18.28 20.59 2.30
CA ASN A 66 -19.58 20.85 1.69
C ASN A 66 -20.71 20.41 2.64
N ALA A 67 -21.54 21.37 3.06
CA ALA A 67 -22.60 21.14 4.03
C ALA A 67 -23.64 20.11 3.57
N ASP A 68 -23.97 20.05 2.29
CA ASP A 68 -24.93 19.09 1.74
C ASP A 68 -24.34 17.68 1.69
N THR A 69 -23.06 17.54 1.35
CA THR A 69 -22.32 16.28 1.44
C THR A 69 -22.25 15.82 2.90
N CYS A 70 -21.92 16.71 3.83
CA CYS A 70 -21.92 16.40 5.26
C CYS A 70 -23.28 15.94 5.77
N LYS A 71 -24.38 16.57 5.33
CA LYS A 71 -25.75 16.12 5.67
C LYS A 71 -26.05 14.73 5.11
N LYS A 72 -25.68 14.47 3.86
CA LYS A 72 -25.89 13.15 3.21
C LYS A 72 -25.08 12.04 3.87
N LEU A 73 -23.87 12.34 4.36
CA LEU A 73 -23.02 11.40 5.09
C LEU A 73 -23.43 11.25 6.56
N GLY A 74 -23.92 12.33 7.17
CA GLY A 74 -24.23 12.44 8.61
C GLY A 74 -25.42 11.62 9.09
N ALA A 75 -26.19 11.01 8.18
CA ALA A 75 -27.26 10.07 8.55
C ALA A 75 -26.75 8.65 8.86
N SER A 76 -25.54 8.29 8.41
CA SER A 76 -25.12 6.90 8.28
C SER A 76 -23.70 6.69 8.85
N SER A 77 -23.57 6.73 10.18
CA SER A 77 -22.31 6.49 10.94
C SER A 77 -21.19 7.52 10.65
N PRO A 78 -20.21 7.79 11.55
CA PRO A 78 -19.12 8.71 11.24
C PRO A 78 -18.10 8.03 10.30
N LEU A 79 -18.50 7.87 9.03
CA LEU A 79 -17.57 7.55 7.96
C LEU A 79 -16.54 8.66 7.84
N ARG A 80 -15.28 8.24 7.79
CA ARG A 80 -14.12 9.09 7.57
C ARG A 80 -13.38 8.55 6.37
N TYR A 81 -12.88 9.46 5.56
CA TYR A 81 -12.16 9.15 4.34
C TYR A 81 -10.72 9.62 4.45
N ALA A 82 -9.82 8.87 3.81
CA ALA A 82 -8.43 9.23 3.66
C ALA A 82 -8.00 8.98 2.22
N SER A 83 -7.15 9.86 1.69
CA SER A 83 -6.40 9.59 0.48
C SER A 83 -5.16 8.80 0.88
N GLY A 84 -4.95 7.65 0.27
CA GLY A 84 -3.79 6.80 0.52
C GLY A 84 -3.03 6.54 -0.76
N THR A 85 -1.73 6.85 -0.78
CA THR A 85 -0.80 6.43 -1.82
C THR A 85 -0.20 5.11 -1.41
N TYR A 86 -0.44 4.06 -2.20
CA TYR A 86 0.05 2.72 -1.95
C TYR A 86 0.98 2.25 -3.05
N ARG A 87 1.87 1.34 -2.69
CA ARG A 87 2.58 0.47 -3.63
C ARG A 87 2.31 -0.99 -3.32
N MET A 88 2.15 -1.77 -4.39
CA MET A 88 1.92 -3.21 -4.34
C MET A 88 2.74 -3.88 -5.42
N PHE A 89 3.24 -5.08 -5.17
CA PHE A 89 4.11 -5.78 -6.11
C PHE A 89 3.48 -7.09 -6.53
N LYS A 90 3.54 -7.40 -7.84
CA LYS A 90 3.09 -8.70 -8.35
C LYS A 90 4.06 -9.76 -7.86
N LEU A 91 3.60 -10.66 -6.99
CA LEU A 91 4.45 -11.71 -6.43
C LEU A 91 4.64 -12.84 -7.44
N PRO A 92 5.77 -13.59 -7.37
CA PRO A 92 5.92 -14.85 -8.07
C PRO A 92 4.80 -15.83 -7.70
N SER A 93 4.29 -16.59 -8.66
CA SER A 93 3.27 -17.63 -8.42
C SER A 93 3.88 -18.93 -7.87
N GLU A 94 5.19 -19.10 -7.99
CA GLU A 94 5.94 -20.31 -7.65
C GLU A 94 7.20 -19.92 -6.83
N GLY A 95 7.66 -20.84 -5.99
CA GLY A 95 8.85 -20.70 -5.16
C GLY A 95 8.57 -20.55 -3.67
N THR A 96 9.51 -20.98 -2.84
CA THR A 96 9.42 -20.89 -1.38
C THR A 96 9.76 -19.45 -0.94
N PRO A 97 8.89 -18.77 -0.17
CA PRO A 97 9.25 -17.50 0.45
C PRO A 97 10.49 -17.66 1.34
N PRO A 98 11.31 -16.61 1.49
CA PRO A 98 12.40 -16.60 2.45
C PRO A 98 11.97 -16.98 3.88
N GLY A 99 12.86 -17.59 4.64
CA GLY A 99 12.65 -17.84 6.06
C GLY A 99 12.58 -16.53 6.88
N PRO A 100 12.08 -16.61 8.12
CA PRO A 100 12.09 -15.48 9.05
C PRO A 100 13.53 -15.01 9.32
N GLY A 101 13.71 -13.73 9.63
CA GLY A 101 15.04 -13.17 9.95
C GLY A 101 15.85 -12.72 8.73
N SER A 102 15.23 -12.68 7.54
CA SER A 102 15.83 -12.08 6.36
C SER A 102 16.22 -10.61 6.60
N ARG A 103 17.39 -10.21 6.08
CA ARG A 103 17.90 -8.83 6.16
C ARG A 103 18.16 -8.27 4.78
N VAL A 104 17.90 -6.99 4.60
CA VAL A 104 18.16 -6.26 3.36
C VAL A 104 19.03 -5.05 3.64
N THR A 105 20.00 -4.80 2.77
CA THR A 105 20.93 -3.67 2.89
C THR A 105 20.84 -2.83 1.63
N TYR A 106 20.42 -1.57 1.76
CA TYR A 106 20.36 -0.65 0.63
C TYR A 106 21.78 -0.23 0.21
N LEU A 107 22.08 -0.35 -1.08
CA LEU A 107 23.43 -0.14 -1.62
C LEU A 107 23.73 1.34 -1.94
N GLY A 108 22.73 2.22 -1.90
CA GLY A 108 22.89 3.63 -2.27
C GLY A 108 22.80 3.92 -3.77
N SER A 109 22.42 2.93 -4.59
CA SER A 109 22.42 3.05 -6.05
C SER A 109 21.05 3.37 -6.66
N ALA A 110 19.99 3.50 -5.85
CA ALA A 110 18.66 3.82 -6.38
C ALA A 110 18.58 5.30 -6.78
N PRO A 111 18.07 5.62 -7.99
CA PRO A 111 17.96 7.00 -8.45
C PRO A 111 17.12 7.87 -7.50
N ASN A 112 17.57 9.09 -7.23
CA ASN A 112 16.87 10.09 -6.41
C ASN A 112 16.60 9.69 -4.94
N CYS A 113 17.23 8.63 -4.42
CA CYS A 113 17.11 8.24 -3.02
C CYS A 113 18.29 8.70 -2.14
N GLY A 114 19.44 9.04 -2.72
CA GLY A 114 20.63 9.43 -1.95
C GLY A 114 21.04 8.34 -0.94
N ASP A 115 21.30 8.73 0.31
CA ASP A 115 21.75 7.83 1.37
C ASP A 115 20.62 7.04 2.05
N THR A 116 19.36 7.25 1.69
CA THR A 116 18.24 6.55 2.34
C THR A 116 17.08 6.35 1.39
N LEU A 117 16.60 5.10 1.28
CA LEU A 117 15.41 4.77 0.52
C LEU A 117 14.20 4.69 1.45
N ALA A 118 13.29 5.67 1.35
CA ALA A 118 11.97 5.61 1.97
C ALA A 118 11.06 4.71 1.13
N PHE A 119 10.79 3.49 1.61
CA PHE A 119 10.01 2.51 0.85
C PHE A 119 8.51 2.68 1.07
N ASP A 120 8.11 2.84 2.33
CA ASP A 120 6.74 3.13 2.76
C ASP A 120 6.78 3.83 4.13
N HIS A 121 5.63 4.03 4.79
CA HIS A 121 5.55 4.69 6.10
C HIS A 121 6.20 3.93 7.27
N GLN A 122 6.47 2.63 7.13
CA GLN A 122 7.08 1.79 8.17
C GLN A 122 8.54 1.45 7.86
N HIS A 123 8.92 1.41 6.58
CA HIS A 123 10.20 0.90 6.12
C HIS A 123 11.01 2.02 5.46
N THR A 124 12.14 2.32 6.10
CA THR A 124 13.17 3.22 5.60
C THR A 124 14.49 2.47 5.64
N PHE A 125 15.25 2.51 4.54
CA PHE A 125 16.48 1.75 4.37
C PHE A 125 17.69 2.68 4.22
N PRO A 126 18.49 2.87 5.28
CA PRO A 126 19.75 3.61 5.20
C PRO A 126 20.77 2.87 4.35
N ARG A 127 21.63 3.61 3.67
CA ARG A 127 22.71 3.05 2.86
C ARG A 127 23.70 2.29 3.74
N GLY A 128 24.00 1.04 3.35
CA GLY A 128 25.01 0.21 4.01
C GLY A 128 24.58 -0.39 5.35
N GLU A 129 23.37 -0.10 5.83
CA GLU A 129 22.85 -0.64 7.09
C GLU A 129 21.89 -1.82 6.82
N PRO A 130 22.14 -3.01 7.40
CA PRO A 130 21.24 -4.15 7.26
C PRO A 130 19.97 -3.99 8.10
N VAL A 131 18.80 -3.98 7.44
CA VAL A 131 17.48 -3.89 8.08
C VAL A 131 16.77 -5.24 8.01
N ALA A 132 16.26 -5.71 9.14
CA ALA A 132 15.45 -6.94 9.19
C ALA A 132 14.07 -6.72 8.55
N VAL A 133 13.62 -7.66 7.73
CA VAL A 133 12.33 -7.60 7.03
C VAL A 133 11.61 -8.93 7.09
N ASP A 134 10.29 -8.90 6.88
CA ASP A 134 9.51 -10.14 6.73
C ASP A 134 9.78 -10.82 5.38
N ALA A 135 9.33 -12.07 5.26
CA ALA A 135 9.51 -12.90 4.08
C ALA A 135 8.89 -12.29 2.80
N GLU A 136 7.75 -11.59 2.95
CA GLU A 136 7.06 -10.98 1.82
C GLU A 136 7.86 -9.79 1.28
N LEU A 137 8.32 -8.89 2.16
CA LEU A 137 9.13 -7.73 1.78
C LEU A 137 10.51 -8.14 1.26
N ALA A 138 11.13 -9.18 1.82
CA ALA A 138 12.35 -9.78 1.26
C ALA A 138 12.12 -10.30 -0.18
N THR A 139 10.97 -10.95 -0.42
CA THR A 139 10.57 -11.39 -1.76
C THR A 139 10.36 -10.21 -2.70
N VAL A 140 9.65 -9.17 -2.24
CA VAL A 140 9.41 -7.93 -3.01
C VAL A 140 10.71 -7.25 -3.42
N ILE A 141 11.65 -7.08 -2.48
CA ILE A 141 12.94 -6.45 -2.78
C ILE A 141 13.72 -7.28 -3.80
N ARG A 142 13.77 -8.61 -3.66
CA ARG A 142 14.51 -9.50 -4.57
C ARG A 142 13.95 -9.62 -5.98
N THR A 143 12.63 -9.46 -6.13
CA THR A 143 11.94 -9.74 -7.40
C THR A 143 11.56 -8.49 -8.18
N SER A 144 11.52 -7.33 -7.51
CA SER A 144 11.12 -6.07 -8.15
C SER A 144 12.31 -5.33 -8.79
N ARG A 145 12.01 -4.18 -9.41
CA ARG A 145 13.02 -3.23 -9.90
C ARG A 145 14.01 -2.75 -8.84
N LEU A 146 13.72 -2.96 -7.55
CA LEU A 146 14.60 -2.58 -6.45
C LEU A 146 15.75 -3.56 -6.25
N ALA A 147 15.66 -4.78 -6.79
CA ALA A 147 16.64 -5.84 -6.56
C ALA A 147 18.10 -5.43 -6.83
N PRO A 148 18.44 -4.70 -7.92
CA PRO A 148 19.81 -4.27 -8.18
C PRO A 148 20.37 -3.26 -7.16
N HIS A 149 19.51 -2.69 -6.31
CA HIS A 149 19.85 -1.66 -5.34
C HIS A 149 19.97 -2.18 -3.92
N PHE A 150 19.78 -3.48 -3.70
CA PHE A 150 19.84 -4.11 -2.38
C PHE A 150 20.73 -5.35 -2.39
N SER A 151 21.47 -5.54 -1.30
CA SER A 151 21.96 -6.87 -0.90
C SER A 151 20.92 -7.52 -0.01
N VAL A 152 20.69 -8.83 -0.18
CA VAL A 152 19.68 -9.57 0.59
C VAL A 152 20.30 -10.81 1.21
N GLU A 153 20.25 -10.89 2.53
CA GLU A 153 20.63 -12.04 3.33
C GLU A 153 19.35 -12.77 3.72
N LEU A 154 19.15 -13.98 3.20
CA LEU A 154 17.95 -14.76 3.45
C LEU A 154 18.05 -15.42 4.83
N GLY A 155 16.97 -15.32 5.60
CA GLY A 155 16.79 -16.13 6.79
C GLY A 155 16.53 -17.59 6.43
N GLU A 156 17.00 -18.50 7.27
CA GLU A 156 16.72 -19.95 7.19
C GLU A 156 15.30 -20.29 7.69
#